data_AF-A0A961XKC9-F1
#
_entry.id   AF-A0A961XKC9-F1
#
_cell.length_a   1.000
_cell.length_b   1.000
_cell.length_c   1.000
_cell.angle_alpha   90.00
_cell.angle_beta   90.00
_cell.angle_gamma   90.00
#
_symmetry.space_group_name_H-M   'P 1'
#
loop_
_entity.id
_entity.type
_entity.pdbx_description
1 polymer ?
#
loop_
_entity_poly.entity_id
_entity_poly.type
_entity_poly.pdbx_seq_one_letter_code
_entity_poly.pdbx_strand_id
1 'polypeptide(L)' 'GYRFRAVDVLMTNFHLPRSTLFMLVSAFSGLDTMRGAYAHAVEDGYRFYSYGDASLLFRSAP' A
#
# COMPACT_ATOMS: atom_id res chain seq x y z
N GLY A 1 13.49 1.82 -7.37
CA GLY A 1 12.54 0.82 -6.85
C GLY A 1 13.30 -0.43 -6.41
N TYR A 2 12.67 -1.28 -5.59
CA TYR A 2 13.21 -2.60 -5.21
C TYR A 2 12.52 -3.68 -6.04
N ARG A 3 13.27 -4.64 -6.58
CA ARG A 3 12.71 -5.79 -7.30
C ARG A 3 12.41 -6.91 -6.32
N PHE A 4 11.13 -7.09 -6.00
CA PHE A 4 10.66 -8.20 -5.17
C PHE A 4 10.85 -9.54 -5.87
N ARG A 5 11.30 -10.56 -5.12
CA ARG A 5 11.68 -11.88 -5.66
C ARG A 5 10.76 -13.03 -5.23
N ALA A 6 10.01 -12.86 -4.15
CA ALA A 6 9.23 -13.93 -3.53
C ALA A 6 7.73 -13.62 -3.38
N VAL A 7 7.35 -12.34 -3.35
CA VAL A 7 5.98 -11.91 -3.10
C VAL A 7 5.39 -11.38 -4.41
N ASP A 8 4.25 -11.94 -4.81
CA ASP A 8 3.46 -11.49 -5.97
C ASP A 8 2.24 -10.65 -5.55
N VAL A 9 1.69 -10.94 -4.37
CA VAL A 9 0.52 -10.25 -3.78
C VAL A 9 0.79 -10.00 -2.30
N LEU A 10 0.40 -8.81 -1.81
CA LEU A 10 0.57 -8.40 -0.42
C LEU A 10 -0.77 -7.93 0.16
N MET A 11 -1.23 -8.55 1.23
CA MET A 11 -2.35 -8.06 2.04
C MET A 11 -1.81 -7.37 3.30
N THR A 12 -2.20 -6.11 3.52
CA THR A 12 -1.69 -5.31 4.65
C THR A 12 -2.65 -4.17 5.01
N ASN A 13 -2.57 -3.66 6.23
CA ASN A 13 -3.28 -2.45 6.67
C ASN A 13 -2.91 -1.20 5.85
N PHE A 14 -3.72 -0.14 5.98
CA PHE A 14 -3.35 1.21 5.57
C PHE A 14 -2.41 1.87 6.62
N HIS A 15 -1.21 2.23 6.17
CA HIS A 15 -0.13 2.81 6.97
C HIS A 15 -0.11 4.33 6.90
N LEU A 16 0.41 5.03 7.89
CA LEU A 16 0.52 6.50 7.83
C LEU A 16 1.44 6.99 6.70
N PRO A 17 1.13 8.16 6.10
CA PRO A 17 2.06 8.85 5.21
C PRO A 17 3.41 9.08 5.92
N ARG A 18 4.52 8.89 5.19
CA ARG A 18 5.91 9.02 5.68
C ARG A 18 6.38 7.93 6.67
N SER A 19 5.67 6.81 6.78
CA SER A 19 6.17 5.62 7.48
C SER A 19 7.05 4.73 6.58
N THR A 20 7.92 3.92 7.18
CA THR A 20 8.72 2.92 6.44
C THR A 20 7.84 1.85 5.80
N LEU A 21 6.70 1.50 6.41
CA LEU A 21 5.72 0.59 5.83
C LEU A 21 5.03 1.21 4.60
N PHE A 22 4.73 2.50 4.63
CA PHE A 22 4.25 3.22 3.44
C PHE A 22 5.28 3.19 2.30
N MET A 23 6.58 3.32 2.62
CA MET A 23 7.65 3.18 1.61
C MET A 23 7.71 1.76 1.04
N LEU A 24 7.53 0.72 1.87
CA LEU A 24 7.52 -0.68 1.43
C LEU A 24 6.38 -0.95 0.44
N VAL A 25 5.15 -0.55 0.78
CA VAL A 25 4.00 -0.77 -0.11
C VAL A 25 4.11 0.06 -1.40
N SER A 26 4.70 1.26 -1.32
CA SER A 26 4.99 2.10 -2.50
C SER A 26 6.07 1.47 -3.40
N ALA A 27 7.09 0.84 -2.82
CA ALA A 27 8.08 0.10 -3.59
C ALA A 27 7.49 -1.16 -4.23
N PHE A 28 6.47 -1.77 -3.61
CA PHE A 28 5.83 -3.01 -4.06
C PHE A 28 4.83 -2.80 -5.21
N SER A 29 3.94 -1.80 -5.09
CA SER A 29 2.83 -1.57 -6.04
C SER A 29 2.93 -0.27 -6.84
N GLY A 30 3.98 0.52 -6.61
CA GLY A 30 4.20 1.81 -7.27
C GLY A 30 3.58 2.99 -6.50
N LEU A 31 4.24 4.15 -6.59
CA LEU A 31 3.85 5.34 -5.82
C LEU A 31 2.48 5.90 -6.25
N ASP A 32 2.19 5.93 -7.56
CA ASP A 32 0.93 6.49 -8.07
C ASP A 32 -0.27 5.60 -7.72
N THR A 33 -0.11 4.28 -7.81
CA THR A 33 -1.08 3.31 -7.32
C THR A 33 -1.38 3.51 -5.84
N MET A 34 -0.34 3.63 -5.00
CA MET A 34 -0.53 3.85 -3.57
C MET A 34 -1.20 5.20 -3.29
N ARG A 35 -0.86 6.27 -4.01
CA ARG A 35 -1.52 7.58 -3.87
C ARG A 35 -3.00 7.50 -4.21
N GLY A 36 -3.36 6.84 -5.30
CA GLY A 36 -4.76 6.63 -5.68
C GLY A 36 -5.54 5.81 -4.67
N ALA A 37 -4.97 4.69 -4.21
CA ALA A 37 -5.58 3.85 -3.19
C ALA A 37 -5.81 4.59 -1.85
N TYR A 38 -4.86 5.43 -1.44
CA TYR A 38 -4.99 6.24 -0.23
C TYR A 38 -6.00 7.38 -0.38
N ALA A 39 -6.02 8.05 -1.53
CA ALA A 39 -7.01 9.09 -1.79
C ALA A 39 -8.44 8.51 -1.71
N HIS A 40 -8.67 7.37 -2.36
CA HIS A 40 -9.93 6.63 -2.29
C HIS A 40 -10.29 6.22 -0.85
N ALA A 41 -9.34 5.62 -0.11
CA ALA A 41 -9.58 5.21 1.28
C ALA A 41 -9.92 6.39 2.20
N VAL A 42 -9.34 7.58 1.96
CA VAL A 42 -9.67 8.79 2.73
C VAL A 42 -11.05 9.33 2.34
N GLU A 43 -11.37 9.37 1.05
CA GLU A 43 -12.67 9.84 0.54
C GLU A 43 -13.82 8.96 1.04
N ASP A 44 -13.62 7.64 1.08
CA ASP A 44 -14.63 6.67 1.51
C ASP A 44 -14.64 6.40 3.02
N GLY A 45 -13.81 7.11 3.80
CA GLY A 45 -13.81 7.03 5.27
C GLY A 45 -13.30 5.71 5.84
N TYR A 46 -12.33 5.07 5.20
CA TYR A 46 -11.72 3.84 5.70
C TYR A 46 -11.01 4.08 7.03
N ARG A 47 -10.93 3.03 7.85
CA ARG A 47 -10.21 3.03 9.12
C ARG A 47 -8.75 2.68 8.85
N PHE A 48 -7.83 3.51 9.33
CA PHE A 48 -6.39 3.29 9.18
C PHE A 48 -5.82 2.57 10.42
N TYR A 49 -4.51 2.25 10.40
CA TYR A 49 -3.75 1.64 11.51
C TYR A 49 -4.03 0.15 11.75
N SER A 50 -3.49 -0.36 12.86
CA SER A 50 -3.38 -1.79 13.20
C SER A 50 -4.70 -2.55 13.22
N TYR A 51 -5.80 -1.87 13.56
CA TYR A 51 -7.14 -2.46 13.64
C TYR A 51 -8.11 -1.86 12.61
N GLY A 52 -7.55 -1.12 11.65
CA GLY A 52 -8.30 -0.55 10.54
C GLY A 52 -8.56 -1.58 9.44
N ASP A 53 -8.96 -1.06 8.29
CA ASP A 53 -9.20 -1.82 7.09
C ASP A 53 -7.88 -2.20 6.40
N ALA A 54 -7.97 -3.14 5.47
CA ALA A 54 -6.84 -3.70 4.76
C ALA A 54 -6.85 -3.32 3.28
N SER A 55 -5.67 -3.39 2.68
CA SER A 55 -5.43 -3.26 1.25
C SER A 55 -4.94 -4.60 0.69
N LEU A 56 -5.35 -4.91 -0.52
CA LEU A 56 -4.81 -6.03 -1.32
C LEU A 56 -4.02 -5.44 -2.48
N LEU A 57 -2.72 -5.67 -2.48
CA LEU A 57 -1.77 -5.04 -3.38
C LEU A 57 -1.12 -6.08 -4.28
N PHE A 58 -0.96 -5.73 -5.56
CA PHE A 58 -0.29 -6.56 -6.55
C PHE A 58 1.06 -5.94 -6.90
N ARG A 59 2.07 -6.79 -7.07
CA ARG A 59 3.41 -6.33 -7.44
C ARG A 59 3.35 -5.55 -8.76
N SER A 60 3.93 -4.36 -8.80
CA SER A 60 4.09 -3.62 -10.04
C SER A 60 4.94 -4.44 -11.02
N ALA A 61 4.51 -4.52 -12.28
CA ALA A 61 5.35 -5.09 -13.32
C ALA A 61 6.73 -4.40 -13.33
N PRO A 62 7.82 -5.13 -13.62
CA PRO A 62 9.15 -4.53 -13.71
C PRO A 62 9.22 -3.43 -14.78
#